data_AF-A0A2G8K8S5-F1
#
_entry.id   AF-A0A2G8K8S5-F1
#
_cell.length_a   1.000
_cell.length_b   1.000
_cell.length_c   1.000
_cell.angle_alpha   90.00
_cell.angle_beta   90.00
_cell.angle_gamma   90.00
#
_symmetry.space_group_name_H-M   'P 1'
#
loop_
_entity.id
_entity.type
_entity.pdbx_description
1 polymer ?
#
loop_
_entity_poly.entity_id
_entity_poly.type
_entity_poly.pdbx_seq_one_letter_code
_entity_poly.pdbx_strand_id
1 'polypeptide(L)'
;MSSPLQLLEEQVEDLRNKLTVLVNRDGKLSEELSNLKSSKDTLREKHDNEMKELKQKKLKLENALQDLQMSSRSHISKLKNELTQKDSMVETMETALEELKMQLKQQMRRAANAGSNRRTIEEYRVELFQLKQTNMELLQKIEDHKDSVSLAKAVGDDVKRMPILEEENKRLAKENEYLRATNENNYLLREKVIGLEAKLGRAEKKLTDISRLQVEKEDLEEKNARLEAMISKLGRGSDSEDLKEKIKQLEEENHEHKEMIKMYKDLQNMKGDFDPTRTKVLTFSSNPAAELRKKRTEDERKLIEQVEVLKERVRILEEMGHEANTQDIKLQLEKRNSKEVDELKKELEASELRGQRLKEVFKSKIHDFREACYRLTGYRISTPSDNEYNLISMYADRESDKLLFRSTSDGEMQLLENEYSGSLTDLIEAHLQQQDSIPAFLSGLTLDLFSKQTMVMQHHSLM
;
A
#
# COMPACT_ATOMS: atom_id res chain seq x y z
N MET A 1 56.60 40.11 -170.12
CA MET A 1 57.29 38.90 -169.62
C MET A 1 57.27 38.97 -168.10
N SER A 2 56.91 37.89 -167.42
CA SER A 2 57.11 37.73 -165.97
C SER A 2 58.01 36.53 -165.74
N SER A 3 58.89 36.62 -164.74
CA SER A 3 59.96 35.64 -164.51
C SER A 3 59.50 34.51 -163.59
N PRO A 4 59.98 33.25 -163.75
CA PRO A 4 59.70 32.15 -162.83
C PRO A 4 60.01 32.42 -161.35
N LEU A 5 60.85 33.42 -161.04
CA LEU A 5 61.10 33.86 -159.66
C LEU A 5 59.82 34.28 -158.93
N GLN A 6 58.93 35.05 -159.57
CA GLN A 6 57.78 35.65 -158.88
C GLN A 6 56.80 34.60 -158.35
N LEU A 7 56.59 33.50 -159.11
CA LEU A 7 55.72 32.40 -158.69
C LEU A 7 56.33 31.60 -157.54
N LEU A 8 57.66 31.51 -157.47
CA LEU A 8 58.37 30.84 -156.39
C LEU A 8 58.40 31.70 -155.11
N GLU A 9 58.56 33.01 -155.23
CA GLU A 9 58.41 33.97 -154.12
C GLU A 9 56.99 33.91 -153.54
N GLU A 10 55.96 33.92 -154.39
CA GLU A 10 54.55 33.80 -153.96
C GLU A 10 54.27 32.48 -153.23
N GLN A 11 54.80 31.35 -153.72
CA GLN A 11 54.71 30.06 -153.03
C GLN A 11 55.47 30.02 -151.70
N VAL A 12 56.64 30.66 -151.61
CA VAL A 12 57.42 30.77 -150.37
C VAL A 12 56.70 31.66 -149.35
N GLU A 13 56.06 32.74 -149.78
CA GLU A 13 55.30 33.64 -148.91
C GLU A 13 54.00 32.98 -148.40
N ASP A 14 53.29 32.26 -149.26
CA ASP A 14 52.11 31.47 -148.88
C ASP A 14 52.48 30.30 -147.93
N LEU A 15 53.64 29.66 -148.12
CA LEU A 15 54.19 28.70 -147.15
C LEU A 15 54.61 29.35 -145.82
N ARG A 16 55.20 30.55 -145.83
CA ARG A 16 55.51 31.32 -144.61
C ARG A 16 54.24 31.70 -143.85
N ASN A 17 53.19 32.12 -144.55
CA ASN A 17 51.89 32.43 -143.95
C ASN A 17 51.21 31.19 -143.37
N LYS A 18 51.29 30.04 -144.04
CA LYS A 18 50.83 28.76 -143.48
C LYS A 18 51.64 28.34 -142.26
N LEU A 19 52.97 28.55 -142.27
CA LEU A 19 53.85 28.27 -141.14
C LEU A 19 53.55 29.17 -139.93
N THR A 20 53.34 30.48 -140.11
CA THR A 20 52.96 31.37 -139.00
C THR A 20 51.57 31.07 -138.46
N VAL A 21 50.60 30.70 -139.31
CA VAL A 21 49.29 30.21 -138.85
C VAL A 21 49.42 28.91 -138.05
N LEU A 22 50.29 27.98 -138.46
CA LEU A 22 50.55 26.75 -137.72
C LEU A 22 51.26 27.01 -136.38
N VAL A 23 52.30 27.85 -136.35
CA VAL A 23 53.00 28.25 -135.10
C VAL A 23 52.06 28.97 -134.14
N ASN A 24 51.21 29.88 -134.63
CA ASN A 24 50.19 30.54 -133.82
C ASN A 24 49.10 29.58 -133.30
N ARG A 25 48.81 28.50 -134.05
CA ARG A 25 47.89 27.44 -133.60
C ARG A 25 48.54 26.52 -132.58
N ASP A 26 49.79 26.14 -132.77
CA ASP A 26 50.54 25.29 -131.84
C ASP A 26 50.82 26.02 -130.52
N GLY A 27 51.13 27.32 -130.58
CA GLY A 27 51.22 28.19 -129.40
C GLY A 27 49.92 28.21 -128.59
N LYS A 28 48.76 28.38 -129.25
CA LYS A 28 47.44 28.31 -128.60
C LYS A 28 47.13 26.93 -128.02
N LEU A 29 47.42 25.85 -128.75
CA LEU A 29 47.24 24.49 -128.25
C LEU A 29 48.16 24.18 -127.05
N SER A 30 49.38 24.72 -127.04
CA SER A 30 50.32 24.63 -125.93
C SER A 30 49.83 25.41 -124.70
N GLU A 31 49.26 26.61 -124.90
CA GLU A 31 48.62 27.42 -123.85
C GLU A 31 47.37 26.73 -123.28
N GLU A 32 46.47 26.24 -124.15
CA GLU A 32 45.30 25.43 -123.77
C GLU A 32 45.72 24.18 -122.97
N LEU A 33 46.76 23.46 -123.43
CA LEU A 33 47.28 22.26 -122.77
C LEU A 33 47.98 22.58 -121.43
N SER A 34 48.61 23.75 -121.31
CA SER A 34 49.16 24.28 -120.05
C SER A 34 48.03 24.60 -119.05
N ASN A 35 47.00 25.31 -119.50
CA ASN A 35 45.82 25.65 -118.71
C ASN A 35 45.00 24.41 -118.31
N LEU A 36 44.94 23.39 -119.17
CA LEU A 36 44.29 22.12 -118.87
C LEU A 36 45.09 21.30 -117.84
N LYS A 37 46.43 21.38 -117.85
CA LYS A 37 47.29 20.79 -116.80
C LYS A 37 47.08 21.49 -115.46
N SER A 38 47.17 22.82 -115.39
CA SER A 38 46.98 23.55 -114.13
C SER A 38 45.56 23.40 -113.56
N SER A 39 44.54 23.35 -114.43
CA SER A 39 43.17 22.99 -114.05
C SER A 39 43.06 21.57 -113.48
N LYS A 40 43.69 20.58 -114.14
CA LYS A 40 43.74 19.19 -113.65
C LYS A 40 44.46 19.05 -112.32
N ASP A 41 45.60 19.71 -112.14
CA ASP A 41 46.41 19.60 -110.94
C ASP A 41 45.77 20.32 -109.74
N THR A 42 45.11 21.47 -109.97
CA THR A 42 44.30 22.13 -108.92
C THR A 42 43.02 21.38 -108.57
N LEU A 43 42.38 20.69 -109.52
CA LEU A 43 41.28 19.74 -109.24
C LEU A 43 41.78 18.53 -108.44
N ARG A 44 42.95 17.98 -108.78
CA ARG A 44 43.58 16.89 -108.03
C ARG A 44 43.89 17.32 -106.60
N GLU A 45 44.49 18.49 -106.40
CA GLU A 45 44.80 19.01 -105.06
C GLU A 45 43.54 19.19 -104.21
N LYS A 46 42.44 19.71 -104.79
CA LYS A 46 41.13 19.79 -104.13
C LYS A 46 40.66 18.41 -103.67
N HIS A 47 40.64 17.41 -104.55
CA HIS A 47 40.22 16.05 -104.19
C HIS A 47 41.16 15.37 -103.19
N ASP A 48 42.48 15.57 -103.29
CA ASP A 48 43.44 15.06 -102.31
C ASP A 48 43.25 15.72 -100.92
N ASN A 49 42.80 16.99 -100.86
CA ASN A 49 42.45 17.69 -99.63
C ASN A 49 41.08 17.28 -99.07
N GLU A 50 40.05 17.15 -99.91
CA GLU A 50 38.75 16.57 -99.55
C GLU A 50 38.91 15.16 -98.97
N MET A 51 39.76 14.32 -99.58
CA MET A 51 40.06 12.98 -99.11
C MET A 51 40.84 12.96 -97.78
N LYS A 52 41.69 13.96 -97.49
CA LYS A 52 42.31 14.14 -96.17
C LYS A 52 41.26 14.52 -95.13
N GLU A 53 40.38 15.47 -95.44
CA GLU A 53 39.29 15.87 -94.55
C GLU A 53 38.33 14.72 -94.24
N LEU A 54 37.89 13.98 -95.25
CA LEU A 54 36.99 12.84 -95.09
C LEU A 54 37.63 11.73 -94.24
N LYS A 55 38.93 11.47 -94.40
CA LYS A 55 39.68 10.55 -93.51
C LYS A 55 39.75 11.05 -92.07
N GLN A 56 39.99 12.34 -91.84
CA GLN A 56 39.97 12.93 -90.49
C GLN A 56 38.58 12.91 -89.85
N LYS A 57 37.53 13.24 -90.62
CA LYS A 57 36.13 13.18 -90.20
C LYS A 57 35.73 11.75 -89.86
N LYS A 58 36.11 10.77 -90.68
CA LYS A 58 35.93 9.34 -90.42
C LYS A 58 36.61 8.91 -89.11
N LEU A 59 37.90 9.21 -88.93
CA LEU A 59 38.64 8.82 -87.71
C LEU A 59 38.03 9.42 -86.43
N LYS A 60 37.58 10.68 -86.48
CA LYS A 60 36.86 11.32 -85.36
C LYS A 60 35.54 10.61 -85.03
N LEU A 61 34.79 10.16 -86.04
CA LEU A 61 33.55 9.41 -85.87
C LEU A 61 33.81 7.98 -85.34
N GLU A 62 34.85 7.30 -85.82
CA GLU A 62 35.26 5.97 -85.33
C GLU A 62 35.67 6.03 -83.85
N ASN A 63 36.47 7.01 -83.45
CA ASN A 63 36.85 7.22 -82.05
C ASN A 63 35.61 7.53 -81.17
N ALA A 64 34.76 8.49 -81.58
CA ALA A 64 33.57 8.85 -80.82
C ALA A 64 32.57 7.67 -80.68
N LEU A 65 32.48 6.82 -81.70
CA LEU A 65 31.69 5.59 -81.66
C LEU A 65 32.30 4.55 -80.71
N GLN A 66 33.63 4.42 -80.67
CA GLN A 66 34.32 3.56 -79.70
C GLN A 66 34.13 4.06 -78.26
N ASP A 67 34.24 5.36 -78.00
CA ASP A 67 34.00 5.96 -76.69
C ASP A 67 32.55 5.80 -76.23
N LEU A 68 31.59 5.94 -77.15
CA LEU A 68 30.17 5.68 -76.88
C LEU A 68 29.90 4.20 -76.61
N GLN A 69 30.55 3.28 -77.33
CA GLN A 69 30.45 1.84 -77.05
C GLN A 69 31.05 1.46 -75.70
N MET A 70 32.21 2.03 -75.34
CA MET A 70 32.88 1.75 -74.06
C MET A 70 32.11 2.32 -72.87
N SER A 71 31.64 3.57 -72.97
CA SER A 71 30.79 4.18 -71.93
C SER A 71 29.45 3.44 -71.78
N SER A 72 28.78 3.10 -72.88
CA SER A 72 27.56 2.26 -72.87
C SER A 72 27.79 0.89 -72.22
N ARG A 73 28.85 0.16 -72.61
CA ARG A 73 29.25 -1.11 -71.95
C ARG A 73 29.49 -0.93 -70.45
N SER A 74 30.13 0.16 -70.04
CA SER A 74 30.36 0.46 -68.62
C SER A 74 29.04 0.70 -67.86
N HIS A 75 28.07 1.37 -68.47
CA HIS A 75 26.77 1.65 -67.86
C HIS A 75 25.89 0.39 -67.79
N ILE A 76 25.87 -0.42 -68.86
CA ILE A 76 25.23 -1.75 -68.87
C ILE A 76 25.83 -2.65 -67.78
N SER A 77 27.15 -2.61 -67.59
CA SER A 77 27.82 -3.36 -66.51
C SER A 77 27.40 -2.90 -65.11
N LYS A 78 27.29 -1.58 -64.88
CA LYS A 78 26.77 -1.02 -63.61
C LYS A 78 25.33 -1.46 -63.36
N LEU A 79 24.43 -1.25 -64.33
CA LEU A 79 23.02 -1.64 -64.23
C LEU A 79 22.86 -3.15 -64.02
N LYS A 80 23.69 -3.98 -64.64
CA LYS A 80 23.68 -5.43 -64.42
C LYS A 80 24.12 -5.80 -63.00
N ASN A 81 25.16 -5.15 -62.47
CA ASN A 81 25.62 -5.40 -61.11
C ASN A 81 24.56 -4.95 -60.08
N GLU A 82 23.98 -3.76 -60.28
CA GLU A 82 22.88 -3.23 -59.47
C GLU A 82 21.66 -4.16 -59.50
N LEU A 83 21.29 -4.70 -60.67
CA LEU A 83 20.24 -5.70 -60.81
C LEU A 83 20.56 -6.97 -59.99
N THR A 84 21.74 -7.57 -60.15
CA THR A 84 22.13 -8.76 -59.36
C THR A 84 22.19 -8.51 -57.85
N GLN A 85 22.48 -7.27 -57.42
CA GLN A 85 22.42 -6.88 -56.01
C GLN A 85 20.96 -6.72 -55.53
N LYS A 86 20.03 -6.33 -56.39
CA LYS A 86 18.59 -6.31 -56.09
C LYS A 86 17.99 -7.70 -56.08
N ASP A 87 18.34 -8.56 -57.02
CA ASP A 87 17.85 -9.94 -57.09
C ASP A 87 18.23 -10.72 -55.83
N SER A 88 19.51 -10.69 -55.43
CA SER A 88 19.99 -11.32 -54.18
C SER A 88 19.41 -10.67 -52.91
N MET A 89 19.09 -9.36 -52.94
CA MET A 89 18.35 -8.71 -51.86
C MET A 89 16.91 -9.22 -51.78
N VAL A 90 16.24 -9.46 -52.91
CA VAL A 90 14.89 -10.07 -52.94
C VAL A 90 14.94 -11.50 -52.40
N GLU A 91 15.88 -12.35 -52.86
CA GLU A 91 16.04 -13.72 -52.36
C GLU A 91 16.20 -13.77 -50.83
N THR A 92 17.02 -12.89 -50.25
CA THR A 92 17.21 -12.80 -48.78
C THR A 92 16.01 -12.22 -48.03
N MET A 93 15.17 -11.40 -48.69
CA MET A 93 13.90 -10.95 -48.11
C MET A 93 12.82 -12.03 -48.19
N GLU A 94 12.79 -12.85 -49.26
CA GLU A 94 11.83 -13.95 -49.42
C GLU A 94 12.07 -15.08 -48.40
N THR A 95 13.33 -15.46 -48.15
CA THR A 95 13.66 -16.47 -47.12
C THR A 95 13.27 -15.98 -45.73
N ALA A 96 13.61 -14.75 -45.36
CA ALA A 96 13.21 -14.15 -44.09
C ALA A 96 11.68 -14.06 -43.92
N LEU A 97 10.94 -13.79 -45.00
CA LEU A 97 9.48 -13.76 -45.02
C LEU A 97 8.88 -15.16 -44.77
N GLU A 98 9.46 -16.21 -45.36
CA GLU A 98 9.03 -17.60 -45.12
C GLU A 98 9.39 -18.11 -43.70
N GLU A 99 10.54 -17.71 -43.16
CA GLU A 99 10.87 -17.94 -41.75
C GLU A 99 9.84 -17.28 -40.81
N LEU A 100 9.49 -16.01 -41.05
CA LEU A 100 8.48 -15.30 -40.26
C LEU A 100 7.08 -15.93 -40.36
N LYS A 101 6.67 -16.39 -41.55
CA LYS A 101 5.43 -17.19 -41.72
C LYS A 101 5.50 -18.49 -40.90
N MET A 102 6.63 -19.19 -40.91
CA MET A 102 6.81 -20.43 -40.16
C MET A 102 6.74 -20.19 -38.63
N GLN A 103 7.37 -19.12 -38.14
CA GLN A 103 7.28 -18.69 -36.74
C GLN A 103 5.83 -18.34 -36.35
N LEU A 104 5.13 -17.54 -37.17
CA LEU A 104 3.72 -17.20 -36.94
C LEU A 104 2.84 -18.45 -36.86
N LYS A 105 3.02 -19.40 -37.79
CA LYS A 105 2.32 -20.70 -37.82
C LYS A 105 2.62 -21.55 -36.58
N GLN A 106 3.83 -21.47 -36.02
CA GLN A 106 4.18 -22.11 -34.75
C GLN A 106 3.48 -21.44 -33.56
N GLN A 107 3.44 -20.10 -33.51
CA GLN A 107 2.76 -19.37 -32.43
C GLN A 107 1.23 -19.58 -32.46
N MET A 108 0.61 -19.63 -33.65
CA MET A 108 -0.81 -19.98 -33.78
C MET A 108 -1.11 -21.40 -33.26
N ARG A 109 -0.23 -22.38 -33.51
CA ARG A 109 -0.34 -23.73 -32.93
C ARG A 109 -0.21 -23.73 -31.41
N ARG A 110 0.74 -22.96 -30.86
CA ARG A 110 0.89 -22.79 -29.39
C ARG A 110 -0.36 -22.16 -28.76
N ALA A 111 -0.91 -21.12 -29.39
CA ALA A 111 -2.14 -20.46 -28.94
C ALA A 111 -3.36 -21.39 -29.00
N ALA A 112 -3.49 -22.22 -30.04
CA ALA A 112 -4.54 -23.23 -30.14
C ALA A 112 -4.42 -24.29 -29.02
N ASN A 113 -3.23 -24.81 -28.76
CA ASN A 113 -2.98 -25.78 -27.69
C ASN A 113 -3.26 -25.16 -26.30
N ALA A 114 -2.82 -23.94 -26.04
CA ALA A 114 -3.13 -23.21 -24.81
C ALA A 114 -4.64 -22.95 -24.66
N GLY A 115 -5.34 -22.65 -25.76
CA GLY A 115 -6.79 -22.53 -25.80
C GLY A 115 -7.51 -23.84 -25.46
N SER A 116 -6.98 -24.98 -25.89
CA SER A 116 -7.51 -26.31 -25.53
C SER A 116 -7.28 -26.62 -24.06
N ASN A 117 -6.06 -26.40 -23.54
CA ASN A 117 -5.74 -26.60 -22.13
C ASN A 117 -6.57 -25.68 -21.20
N ARG A 118 -6.92 -24.47 -21.66
CA ARG A 118 -7.82 -23.57 -20.92
C ARG A 118 -9.24 -24.12 -20.82
N ARG A 119 -9.73 -24.86 -21.83
CA ARG A 119 -11.06 -25.50 -21.78
C ARG A 119 -11.08 -26.63 -20.74
N THR A 120 -10.11 -27.54 -20.81
CA THR A 120 -10.04 -28.65 -19.84
C THR A 120 -9.83 -28.18 -18.40
N ILE A 121 -9.05 -27.11 -18.19
CA ILE A 121 -8.94 -26.46 -16.86
C ILE A 121 -10.29 -25.88 -16.39
N GLU A 122 -11.11 -25.31 -17.27
CA GLU A 122 -12.42 -24.77 -16.90
C GLU A 122 -13.46 -25.89 -16.68
N GLU A 123 -13.39 -26.98 -17.45
CA GLU A 123 -14.17 -28.21 -17.23
C GLU A 123 -13.89 -28.79 -15.83
N TYR A 124 -12.61 -28.99 -15.46
CA TYR A 124 -12.23 -29.43 -14.11
C TYR A 124 -12.61 -28.42 -13.01
N ARG A 125 -12.67 -27.11 -13.29
CA ARG A 125 -13.15 -26.11 -12.33
C ARG A 125 -14.65 -26.24 -12.06
N VAL A 126 -15.45 -26.54 -13.08
CA VAL A 126 -16.90 -26.78 -12.92
C VAL A 126 -17.14 -28.07 -12.12
N GLU A 127 -16.43 -29.16 -12.44
CA GLU A 127 -16.50 -30.42 -11.68
C GLU A 127 -16.08 -30.22 -10.22
N LEU A 128 -14.97 -29.53 -9.96
CA LEU A 128 -14.48 -29.22 -8.62
C LEU A 128 -15.43 -28.30 -7.84
N PHE A 129 -16.16 -27.39 -8.52
CA PHE A 129 -17.21 -26.59 -7.90
C PHE A 129 -18.41 -27.46 -7.49
N GLN A 130 -18.88 -28.35 -8.37
CA GLN A 130 -19.96 -29.30 -8.06
C GLN A 130 -19.58 -30.23 -6.89
N LEU A 131 -18.35 -30.77 -6.89
CA LEU A 131 -17.83 -31.60 -5.80
C LEU A 131 -17.70 -30.83 -4.47
N LYS A 132 -17.45 -29.52 -4.50
CA LYS A 132 -17.47 -28.68 -3.28
C LYS A 132 -18.90 -28.45 -2.79
N GLN A 133 -19.85 -28.17 -3.69
CA GLN A 133 -21.25 -27.99 -3.32
C GLN A 133 -21.82 -29.28 -2.68
N THR A 134 -21.62 -30.44 -3.30
CA THR A 134 -22.11 -31.72 -2.73
C THR A 134 -21.45 -32.07 -1.41
N ASN A 135 -20.16 -31.78 -1.21
CA ASN A 135 -19.52 -31.90 0.11
C ASN A 135 -20.13 -30.95 1.15
N MET A 136 -20.46 -29.70 0.79
CA MET A 136 -21.12 -28.76 1.70
C MET A 136 -22.53 -29.24 2.09
N GLU A 137 -23.31 -29.73 1.13
CA GLU A 137 -24.63 -30.33 1.38
C GLU A 137 -24.56 -31.61 2.24
N LEU A 138 -23.52 -32.43 2.07
CA LEU A 138 -23.30 -33.62 2.90
C LEU A 138 -22.85 -33.26 4.32
N LEU A 139 -21.98 -32.26 4.49
CA LEU A 139 -21.56 -31.78 5.80
C LEU A 139 -22.73 -31.17 6.58
N GLN A 140 -23.60 -30.40 5.92
CA GLN A 140 -24.83 -29.89 6.56
C GLN A 140 -25.70 -31.04 7.06
N LYS A 141 -25.99 -32.03 6.20
CA LYS A 141 -26.79 -33.22 6.57
C LYS A 141 -26.17 -34.01 7.74
N ILE A 142 -24.84 -34.07 7.84
CA ILE A 142 -24.15 -34.74 8.96
C ILE A 142 -24.38 -33.97 10.27
N GLU A 143 -24.32 -32.64 10.26
CA GLU A 143 -24.58 -31.83 11.45
C GLU A 143 -26.08 -31.86 11.83
N ASP A 144 -26.99 -31.73 10.86
CA ASP A 144 -28.44 -31.88 11.06
C ASP A 144 -28.79 -33.24 11.71
N HIS A 145 -28.14 -34.33 11.25
CA HIS A 145 -28.28 -35.65 11.86
C HIS A 145 -27.67 -35.73 13.26
N LYS A 146 -26.54 -35.05 13.53
CA LYS A 146 -25.90 -35.00 14.85
C LYS A 146 -26.76 -34.29 15.89
N ASP A 147 -27.38 -33.19 15.50
CA ASP A 147 -28.32 -32.44 16.35
C ASP A 147 -29.61 -33.23 16.57
N SER A 148 -30.15 -33.87 15.52
CA SER A 148 -31.29 -34.80 15.63
C SER A 148 -31.00 -35.96 16.62
N VAL A 149 -29.83 -36.58 16.56
CA VAL A 149 -29.39 -37.62 17.52
C VAL A 149 -29.22 -37.06 18.94
N SER A 150 -28.78 -35.81 19.07
CA SER A 150 -28.59 -35.15 20.38
C SER A 150 -29.93 -34.81 21.03
N LEU A 151 -30.89 -34.30 20.26
CA LEU A 151 -32.27 -34.10 20.67
C LEU A 151 -32.95 -35.43 21.03
N ALA A 152 -32.77 -36.47 20.21
CA ALA A 152 -33.32 -37.80 20.49
C ALA A 152 -32.77 -38.41 21.79
N LYS A 153 -31.50 -38.14 22.14
CA LYS A 153 -30.95 -38.50 23.46
C LYS A 153 -31.60 -37.72 24.59
N ALA A 154 -31.68 -36.40 24.48
CA ALA A 154 -32.29 -35.55 25.51
C ALA A 154 -33.75 -35.95 25.80
N VAL A 155 -34.57 -36.07 24.76
CA VAL A 155 -35.96 -36.57 24.86
C VAL A 155 -35.99 -38.00 25.43
N GLY A 156 -35.05 -38.87 25.02
CA GLY A 156 -34.93 -40.22 25.54
C GLY A 156 -34.57 -40.30 27.04
N ASP A 157 -33.86 -39.31 27.58
CA ASP A 157 -33.52 -39.22 28.99
C ASP A 157 -34.63 -38.54 29.81
N ASP A 158 -35.30 -37.53 29.26
CA ASP A 158 -36.51 -36.95 29.86
C ASP A 158 -37.65 -37.97 29.97
N VAL A 159 -37.85 -38.81 28.95
CA VAL A 159 -38.83 -39.92 28.97
C VAL A 159 -38.50 -40.96 30.05
N LYS A 160 -37.21 -41.25 30.33
CA LYS A 160 -36.81 -42.11 31.47
C LYS A 160 -37.09 -41.45 32.82
N ARG A 161 -37.01 -40.12 32.89
CA ARG A 161 -37.21 -39.34 34.12
C ARG A 161 -38.68 -39.09 34.43
N MET A 162 -39.53 -39.02 33.42
CA MET A 162 -40.99 -38.84 33.51
C MET A 162 -41.66 -39.77 34.57
N PRO A 163 -41.51 -41.11 34.54
CA PRO A 163 -42.17 -41.99 35.51
C PRO A 163 -41.68 -41.75 36.96
N ILE A 164 -40.42 -41.36 37.16
CA ILE A 164 -39.87 -41.05 38.49
C ILE A 164 -40.52 -39.77 39.03
N LEU A 165 -40.67 -38.75 38.18
CA LEU A 165 -41.35 -37.50 38.53
C LEU A 165 -42.86 -37.69 38.73
N GLU A 166 -43.49 -38.62 38.03
CA GLU A 166 -44.88 -39.01 38.30
C GLU A 166 -45.03 -39.72 39.66
N GLU A 167 -44.13 -40.66 39.99
CA GLU A 167 -44.13 -41.37 41.28
C GLU A 167 -43.90 -40.38 42.43
N GLU A 168 -42.97 -39.44 42.27
CA GLU A 168 -42.72 -38.38 43.26
C GLU A 168 -43.89 -37.40 43.39
N ASN A 169 -44.53 -36.98 42.30
CA ASN A 169 -45.76 -36.18 42.37
C ASN A 169 -46.90 -36.96 43.07
N LYS A 170 -47.06 -38.26 42.80
CA LYS A 170 -48.04 -39.12 43.50
C LYS A 170 -47.71 -39.25 45.00
N ARG A 171 -46.43 -39.26 45.40
CA ARG A 171 -46.00 -39.23 46.81
C ARG A 171 -46.33 -37.88 47.45
N LEU A 172 -45.89 -36.78 46.83
CA LEU A 172 -46.10 -35.41 47.33
C LEU A 172 -47.59 -35.03 47.42
N ALA A 173 -48.44 -35.54 46.52
CA ALA A 173 -49.88 -35.37 46.59
C ALA A 173 -50.48 -36.00 47.87
N LYS A 174 -50.14 -37.27 48.14
CA LYS A 174 -50.56 -37.99 49.37
C LYS A 174 -50.00 -37.33 50.64
N GLU A 175 -48.77 -36.85 50.59
CA GLU A 175 -48.13 -36.13 51.69
C GLU A 175 -48.84 -34.80 51.99
N ASN A 176 -49.20 -34.03 50.96
CA ASN A 176 -50.02 -32.82 51.10
C ASN A 176 -51.44 -33.12 51.63
N GLU A 177 -52.06 -34.21 51.20
CA GLU A 177 -53.38 -34.66 51.69
C GLU A 177 -53.31 -35.00 53.19
N TYR A 178 -52.30 -35.77 53.61
CA TYR A 178 -52.05 -36.09 55.01
C TYR A 178 -51.77 -34.84 55.85
N LEU A 179 -50.96 -33.90 55.35
CA LEU A 179 -50.66 -32.64 56.04
C LEU A 179 -51.90 -31.73 56.19
N ARG A 180 -52.81 -31.71 55.19
CA ARG A 180 -54.10 -31.01 55.30
C ARG A 180 -54.98 -31.61 56.41
N ALA A 181 -55.22 -32.91 56.38
CA ALA A 181 -56.01 -33.60 57.41
C ALA A 181 -55.39 -33.45 58.83
N THR A 182 -54.05 -33.47 58.92
CA THR A 182 -53.33 -33.23 60.18
C THR A 182 -53.49 -31.77 60.66
N ASN A 183 -53.47 -30.79 59.76
CA ASN A 183 -53.71 -29.38 60.10
C ASN A 183 -55.15 -29.10 60.52
N GLU A 184 -56.14 -29.75 59.88
CA GLU A 184 -57.55 -29.68 60.29
C GLU A 184 -57.76 -30.27 61.69
N ASN A 185 -57.14 -31.41 62.00
CA ASN A 185 -57.17 -32.01 63.34
C ASN A 185 -56.46 -31.12 64.38
N ASN A 186 -55.32 -30.51 64.03
CA ASN A 186 -54.64 -29.52 64.87
C ASN A 186 -55.49 -28.27 65.11
N TYR A 187 -56.30 -27.82 64.14
CA TYR A 187 -57.24 -26.73 64.30
C TYR A 187 -58.34 -27.09 65.31
N LEU A 188 -58.97 -28.26 65.15
CA LEU A 188 -59.98 -28.79 66.07
C LEU A 188 -59.42 -29.04 67.49
N LEU A 189 -58.14 -29.39 67.62
CA LEU A 189 -57.45 -29.51 68.91
C LEU A 189 -57.22 -28.13 69.54
N ARG A 190 -56.77 -27.13 68.78
CA ARG A 190 -56.62 -25.73 69.26
C ARG A 190 -57.96 -25.15 69.71
N GLU A 191 -59.04 -25.38 68.98
CA GLU A 191 -60.39 -24.96 69.37
C GLU A 191 -60.83 -25.63 70.68
N LYS A 192 -60.58 -26.93 70.85
CA LYS A 192 -60.83 -27.65 72.11
C LYS A 192 -59.99 -27.12 73.28
N VAL A 193 -58.72 -26.77 73.04
CA VAL A 193 -57.83 -26.15 74.05
C VAL A 193 -58.39 -24.80 74.49
N ILE A 194 -58.71 -23.90 73.56
CA ILE A 194 -59.36 -22.61 73.86
C ILE A 194 -60.68 -22.82 74.62
N GLY A 195 -61.47 -23.82 74.23
CA GLY A 195 -62.72 -24.20 74.91
C GLY A 195 -62.52 -24.80 76.31
N LEU A 196 -61.35 -25.34 76.63
CA LEU A 196 -60.95 -25.83 77.96
C LEU A 196 -60.33 -24.71 78.80
N GLU A 197 -59.47 -23.87 78.24
CA GLU A 197 -58.93 -22.66 78.87
C GLU A 197 -60.07 -21.71 79.28
N ALA A 198 -61.05 -21.50 78.40
CA ALA A 198 -62.25 -20.74 78.71
C ALA A 198 -63.18 -21.41 79.74
N LYS A 199 -63.00 -22.70 80.06
CA LYS A 199 -63.67 -23.37 81.21
C LYS A 199 -62.82 -23.24 82.47
N LEU A 200 -61.51 -23.41 82.37
CA LEU A 200 -60.54 -23.25 83.45
C LEU A 200 -60.60 -21.82 84.00
N GLY A 201 -60.49 -20.79 83.16
CA GLY A 201 -60.64 -19.38 83.56
C GLY A 201 -62.01 -19.01 84.14
N ARG A 202 -63.07 -19.83 83.90
CA ARG A 202 -64.37 -19.71 84.59
C ARG A 202 -64.39 -20.43 85.95
N ALA A 203 -63.61 -21.50 86.12
CA ALA A 203 -63.40 -22.15 87.41
C ALA A 203 -62.45 -21.33 88.30
N GLU A 204 -61.37 -20.78 87.74
CA GLU A 204 -60.45 -19.86 88.40
C GLU A 204 -61.15 -18.58 88.84
N LYS A 205 -61.99 -17.97 88.00
CA LYS A 205 -62.80 -16.82 88.43
C LYS A 205 -63.71 -17.17 89.61
N LYS A 206 -64.41 -18.31 89.56
CA LYS A 206 -65.18 -18.81 90.72
C LYS A 206 -64.30 -19.06 91.94
N LEU A 207 -63.08 -19.56 91.78
CA LEU A 207 -62.13 -19.75 92.87
C LEU A 207 -61.71 -18.40 93.46
N THR A 208 -61.42 -17.38 92.63
CA THR A 208 -61.11 -16.02 93.11
C THR A 208 -62.32 -15.32 93.72
N ASP A 209 -63.54 -15.59 93.27
CA ASP A 209 -64.77 -15.11 93.91
C ASP A 209 -64.99 -15.80 95.26
N ILE A 210 -64.72 -17.12 95.35
CA ILE A 210 -64.75 -17.86 96.62
C ILE A 210 -63.66 -17.33 97.56
N SER A 211 -62.43 -17.10 97.09
CA SER A 211 -61.36 -16.52 97.90
C SER A 211 -61.64 -15.06 98.26
N ARG A 212 -62.33 -14.27 97.42
CA ARG A 212 -62.82 -12.93 97.81
C ARG A 212 -63.92 -13.04 98.87
N LEU A 213 -64.82 -14.02 98.81
CA LEU A 213 -65.83 -14.29 99.83
C LEU A 213 -65.21 -14.87 101.12
N GLN A 214 -64.10 -15.60 101.03
CA GLN A 214 -63.28 -15.99 102.18
C GLN A 214 -62.62 -14.76 102.79
N VAL A 215 -62.01 -13.88 101.97
CA VAL A 215 -61.44 -12.61 102.45
C VAL A 215 -62.53 -11.69 102.99
N GLU A 216 -63.76 -11.68 102.46
CA GLU A 216 -64.88 -10.87 102.97
C GLU A 216 -65.47 -11.45 104.27
N LYS A 217 -65.48 -12.78 104.41
CA LYS A 217 -65.74 -13.47 105.69
C LYS A 217 -64.62 -13.14 106.70
N GLU A 218 -63.36 -13.18 106.27
CA GLU A 218 -62.21 -12.79 107.08
C GLU A 218 -62.26 -11.30 107.41
N ASP A 219 -62.76 -10.40 106.55
CA ASP A 219 -62.94 -8.96 106.82
C ASP A 219 -64.15 -8.68 107.72
N LEU A 220 -65.07 -9.64 107.89
CA LEU A 220 -66.14 -9.62 108.89
C LEU A 220 -65.62 -10.17 110.24
N GLU A 221 -64.84 -11.24 110.21
CA GLU A 221 -64.09 -11.76 111.37
C GLU A 221 -63.01 -10.75 111.82
N GLU A 222 -62.44 -9.96 110.91
CA GLU A 222 -61.50 -8.86 111.15
C GLU A 222 -62.24 -7.55 111.45
N LYS A 223 -63.54 -7.41 111.19
CA LYS A 223 -64.34 -6.32 111.82
C LYS A 223 -64.64 -6.63 113.28
N ASN A 224 -64.84 -7.90 113.62
CA ASN A 224 -64.82 -8.34 115.02
C ASN A 224 -63.40 -8.17 115.62
N ALA A 225 -62.35 -8.63 114.94
CA ALA A 225 -60.98 -8.55 115.47
C ALA A 225 -60.36 -7.12 115.42
N ARG A 226 -60.79 -6.20 114.56
CA ARG A 226 -60.36 -4.77 114.59
C ARG A 226 -60.90 -4.02 115.81
N LEU A 227 -61.84 -4.60 116.59
CA LEU A 227 -62.17 -4.13 117.93
C LEU A 227 -61.22 -4.68 119.02
N GLU A 228 -60.52 -5.79 118.77
CA GLU A 228 -59.66 -6.47 119.75
C GLU A 228 -58.15 -6.32 119.47
N ALA A 229 -57.76 -6.09 118.21
CA ALA A 229 -56.38 -6.12 117.72
C ALA A 229 -55.93 -4.78 117.13
N MET A 230 -56.12 -3.68 117.86
CA MET A 230 -55.50 -2.37 117.58
C MET A 230 -53.96 -2.38 117.85
N ILE A 231 -53.30 -3.52 117.64
CA ILE A 231 -51.97 -3.85 118.17
C ILE A 231 -50.99 -4.17 117.04
N SER A 232 -50.19 -3.14 116.68
CA SER A 232 -48.93 -3.19 115.94
C SER A 232 -48.92 -3.46 114.42
N LYS A 233 -48.13 -2.66 113.70
CA LYS A 233 -47.91 -2.67 112.23
C LYS A 233 -46.51 -3.28 111.92
N LEU A 234 -46.30 -4.08 110.86
CA LEU A 234 -46.22 -3.80 109.39
C LEU A 234 -44.86 -3.14 108.95
N GLY A 235 -44.14 -3.74 107.98
CA GLY A 235 -42.79 -3.32 107.46
C GLY A 235 -42.72 -3.06 105.93
N ARG A 236 -41.52 -2.96 105.29
CA ARG A 236 -41.32 -2.74 103.81
C ARG A 236 -39.86 -2.82 103.24
N GLY A 237 -39.73 -2.81 101.89
CA GLY A 237 -38.50 -2.71 101.05
C GLY A 237 -38.21 -1.27 100.52
N SER A 238 -37.71 -0.95 99.31
CA SER A 238 -37.38 -1.65 98.02
C SER A 238 -36.99 -0.60 96.92
N ASP A 239 -36.33 -0.75 95.75
CA ASP A 239 -35.32 -1.65 95.09
C ASP A 239 -34.86 -0.99 93.72
N SER A 240 -33.88 -1.50 92.93
CA SER A 240 -33.42 -0.89 91.63
C SER A 240 -32.53 -1.79 90.70
N GLU A 241 -32.80 -1.90 89.37
CA GLU A 241 -31.93 -2.69 88.44
C GLU A 241 -31.85 -2.32 86.92
N ASP A 242 -32.79 -1.60 86.30
CA ASP A 242 -33.04 -1.60 84.82
C ASP A 242 -31.90 -1.19 83.85
N LEU A 243 -30.83 -0.53 84.30
CA LEU A 243 -29.85 0.13 83.42
C LEU A 243 -28.87 -0.81 82.67
N LYS A 244 -28.77 -2.08 83.07
CA LYS A 244 -27.75 -3.00 82.52
C LYS A 244 -28.09 -3.56 81.14
N GLU A 245 -29.37 -3.73 80.83
CA GLU A 245 -29.81 -4.56 79.71
C GLU A 245 -29.56 -3.90 78.33
N LYS A 246 -29.60 -2.56 78.27
CA LYS A 246 -29.54 -1.84 76.99
C LYS A 246 -28.17 -1.78 76.33
N ILE A 247 -27.09 -1.96 77.09
CA ILE A 247 -25.70 -1.94 76.56
C ILE A 247 -25.45 -3.15 75.66
N LYS A 248 -25.89 -4.35 76.10
CA LYS A 248 -25.57 -5.63 75.44
C LYS A 248 -26.03 -5.71 73.98
N GLN A 249 -27.21 -5.14 73.67
CA GLN A 249 -27.82 -5.20 72.34
C GLN A 249 -26.95 -4.53 71.25
N LEU A 250 -26.24 -3.44 71.59
CA LEU A 250 -25.45 -2.67 70.63
C LEU A 250 -24.07 -3.30 70.31
N GLU A 251 -23.63 -4.27 71.12
CA GLU A 251 -22.39 -5.02 70.87
C GLU A 251 -22.62 -6.18 69.90
N GLU A 252 -23.81 -6.80 69.94
CA GLU A 252 -24.22 -7.93 69.10
C GLU A 252 -24.39 -7.51 67.61
N GLU A 253 -25.15 -6.45 67.32
CA GLU A 253 -25.32 -5.90 65.95
C GLU A 253 -23.97 -5.53 65.28
N ASN A 254 -23.02 -5.05 66.08
CA ASN A 254 -21.70 -4.60 65.62
C ASN A 254 -20.74 -5.77 65.29
N HIS A 255 -21.11 -6.99 65.66
CA HIS A 255 -20.38 -8.21 65.30
C HIS A 255 -20.83 -8.74 63.92
N GLU A 256 -22.13 -8.87 63.71
CA GLU A 256 -22.74 -9.43 62.48
C GLU A 256 -22.32 -8.69 61.20
N HIS A 257 -22.29 -7.35 61.25
CA HIS A 257 -21.87 -6.53 60.11
C HIS A 257 -20.42 -6.79 59.68
N LYS A 258 -19.52 -7.18 60.60
CA LYS A 258 -18.11 -7.48 60.29
C LYS A 258 -17.96 -8.85 59.61
N GLU A 259 -18.75 -9.83 60.03
CA GLU A 259 -18.80 -11.17 59.42
C GLU A 259 -19.31 -11.09 57.97
N MET A 260 -20.39 -10.33 57.72
CA MET A 260 -20.93 -10.14 56.37
C MET A 260 -19.93 -9.49 55.40
N ILE A 261 -19.21 -8.45 55.83
CA ILE A 261 -18.17 -7.78 55.00
C ILE A 261 -17.04 -8.74 54.64
N LYS A 262 -16.67 -9.66 55.55
CA LYS A 262 -15.68 -10.70 55.30
C LYS A 262 -16.18 -11.70 54.24
N MET A 263 -17.41 -12.22 54.41
CA MET A 263 -18.03 -13.16 53.47
C MET A 263 -18.12 -12.59 52.04
N TYR A 264 -18.45 -11.30 51.88
CA TYR A 264 -18.47 -10.66 50.56
C TYR A 264 -17.09 -10.60 49.89
N LYS A 265 -16.02 -10.29 50.66
CA LYS A 265 -14.65 -10.27 50.13
C LYS A 265 -14.17 -11.67 49.72
N ASP A 266 -14.46 -12.67 50.55
CA ASP A 266 -14.12 -14.06 50.24
C ASP A 266 -14.88 -14.56 49.00
N LEU A 267 -16.15 -14.16 48.82
CA LEU A 267 -16.94 -14.46 47.62
C LEU A 267 -16.42 -13.77 46.34
N GLN A 268 -15.79 -12.59 46.44
CA GLN A 268 -15.12 -11.94 45.29
C GLN A 268 -13.81 -12.66 44.95
N ASN A 269 -12.97 -12.96 45.94
CA ASN A 269 -11.72 -13.71 45.75
C ASN A 269 -11.98 -15.07 45.06
N MET A 270 -13.04 -15.78 45.44
CA MET A 270 -13.44 -17.06 44.85
C MET A 270 -13.92 -16.97 43.38
N LYS A 271 -14.09 -15.76 42.83
CA LYS A 271 -14.40 -15.53 41.40
C LYS A 271 -13.17 -15.13 40.56
N GLY A 272 -11.97 -15.09 41.15
CA GLY A 272 -10.74 -14.70 40.47
C GLY A 272 -10.57 -13.18 40.29
N ASP A 273 -11.31 -12.39 41.06
CA ASP A 273 -11.10 -10.94 41.18
C ASP A 273 -9.74 -10.65 41.86
N PHE A 274 -9.04 -9.57 41.48
CA PHE A 274 -7.68 -9.30 41.96
C PHE A 274 -7.38 -7.82 42.16
N ASP A 275 -6.59 -7.53 43.20
CA ASP A 275 -6.12 -6.19 43.56
C ASP A 275 -5.01 -5.72 42.58
N PRO A 276 -5.24 -4.68 41.75
CA PRO A 276 -4.24 -4.21 40.78
C PRO A 276 -3.00 -3.58 41.40
N THR A 277 -3.05 -3.17 42.69
CA THR A 277 -1.90 -2.60 43.40
C THR A 277 -0.92 -3.68 43.89
N ARG A 278 -1.41 -4.92 44.05
CA ARG A 278 -0.70 -6.04 44.67
C ARG A 278 -0.43 -7.19 43.71
N THR A 279 -1.23 -7.35 42.66
CA THR A 279 -1.16 -8.47 41.71
C THR A 279 -1.20 -7.98 40.27
N LYS A 280 -0.12 -8.18 39.51
CA LYS A 280 -0.06 -7.89 38.07
C LYS A 280 -0.25 -9.16 37.25
N VAL A 281 -1.40 -9.30 36.60
CA VAL A 281 -1.66 -10.42 35.67
C VAL A 281 -0.83 -10.24 34.39
N LEU A 282 -0.18 -11.31 33.96
CA LEU A 282 0.60 -11.39 32.72
C LEU A 282 0.05 -12.49 31.81
N THR A 283 0.09 -12.28 30.50
CA THR A 283 -0.31 -13.26 29.49
C THR A 283 0.69 -13.25 28.33
N PHE A 284 0.98 -14.42 27.75
CA PHE A 284 1.81 -14.49 26.54
C PHE A 284 1.16 -13.73 25.37
N SER A 285 1.97 -12.98 24.61
CA SER A 285 1.51 -12.20 23.45
C SER A 285 1.02 -13.09 22.30
N SER A 286 1.67 -14.24 22.08
CA SER A 286 1.08 -15.36 21.33
C SER A 286 0.44 -16.32 22.31
N ASN A 287 -0.89 -16.37 22.32
CA ASN A 287 -1.68 -17.33 23.07
C ASN A 287 -2.88 -17.80 22.21
N PRO A 288 -3.48 -18.97 22.48
CA PRO A 288 -4.55 -19.50 21.64
C PRO A 288 -5.76 -18.57 21.48
N ALA A 289 -6.11 -17.77 22.50
CA ALA A 289 -7.19 -16.79 22.40
C ALA A 289 -6.81 -15.57 21.54
N ALA A 290 -5.53 -15.18 21.50
CA ALA A 290 -5.03 -14.17 20.58
C ALA A 290 -5.03 -14.68 19.12
N GLU A 291 -4.67 -15.94 18.89
CA GLU A 291 -4.74 -16.57 17.57
C GLU A 291 -6.18 -16.78 17.07
N LEU A 292 -7.10 -17.20 17.95
CA LEU A 292 -8.53 -17.28 17.64
C LEU A 292 -9.12 -15.89 17.34
N ARG A 293 -8.71 -14.84 18.05
CA ARG A 293 -9.09 -13.45 17.72
C ARG A 293 -8.56 -13.02 16.35
N LYS A 294 -7.30 -13.31 16.02
CA LYS A 294 -6.72 -13.03 14.69
C LYS A 294 -7.49 -13.74 13.58
N LYS A 295 -7.72 -15.05 13.70
CA LYS A 295 -8.52 -15.84 12.75
C LYS A 295 -9.93 -15.26 12.57
N ARG A 296 -10.62 -14.96 13.68
CA ARG A 296 -11.94 -14.30 13.63
C ARG A 296 -11.87 -12.98 12.86
N THR A 297 -10.90 -12.10 13.12
CA THR A 297 -10.77 -10.83 12.38
C THR A 297 -10.41 -11.02 10.90
N GLU A 298 -9.67 -12.07 10.55
CA GLU A 298 -9.40 -12.42 9.15
C GLU A 298 -10.64 -12.97 8.44
N ASP A 299 -11.43 -13.81 9.11
CA ASP A 299 -12.66 -14.39 8.56
C ASP A 299 -13.78 -13.35 8.46
N GLU A 300 -13.87 -12.43 9.43
CA GLU A 300 -14.71 -11.23 9.39
C GLU A 300 -14.32 -10.32 8.22
N ARG A 301 -13.02 -10.11 7.97
CA ARG A 301 -12.55 -9.37 6.78
C ARG A 301 -12.92 -10.08 5.47
N LYS A 302 -12.75 -11.40 5.38
CA LYS A 302 -13.15 -12.21 4.20
C LYS A 302 -14.66 -12.15 3.96
N LEU A 303 -15.46 -12.10 5.03
CA LEU A 303 -16.91 -11.99 4.95
C LEU A 303 -17.35 -10.61 4.45
N ILE A 304 -16.74 -9.54 4.95
CA ILE A 304 -16.96 -8.16 4.45
C ILE A 304 -16.58 -8.07 2.96
N GLU A 305 -15.42 -8.60 2.57
CA GLU A 305 -14.94 -8.63 1.18
C GLU A 305 -15.93 -9.37 0.26
N GLN A 306 -16.45 -10.53 0.68
CA GLN A 306 -17.49 -11.26 -0.06
C GLN A 306 -18.83 -10.51 -0.11
N VAL A 307 -19.23 -9.84 0.97
CA VAL A 307 -20.47 -9.05 1.03
C VAL A 307 -20.41 -7.85 0.09
N GLU A 308 -19.31 -7.11 0.00
CA GLU A 308 -19.19 -5.99 -0.97
C GLU A 308 -19.17 -6.49 -2.43
N VAL A 309 -18.46 -7.59 -2.73
CA VAL A 309 -18.48 -8.20 -4.07
C VAL A 309 -19.89 -8.70 -4.44
N LEU A 310 -20.64 -9.24 -3.49
CA LEU A 310 -22.03 -9.64 -3.70
C LEU A 310 -22.97 -8.44 -3.88
N LYS A 311 -22.82 -7.38 -3.07
CA LYS A 311 -23.59 -6.13 -3.21
C LYS A 311 -23.42 -5.48 -4.58
N GLU A 312 -22.18 -5.29 -5.05
CA GLU A 312 -21.94 -4.68 -6.36
C GLU A 312 -22.41 -5.59 -7.50
N ARG A 313 -22.29 -6.92 -7.35
CA ARG A 313 -22.88 -7.87 -8.30
C ARG A 313 -24.42 -7.78 -8.35
N VAL A 314 -25.08 -7.60 -7.20
CA VAL A 314 -26.54 -7.40 -7.12
C VAL A 314 -26.91 -6.06 -7.74
N ARG A 315 -26.20 -4.98 -7.44
CA ARG A 315 -26.41 -3.66 -8.07
C ARG A 315 -26.33 -3.75 -9.60
N ILE A 316 -25.33 -4.43 -10.15
CA ILE A 316 -25.20 -4.58 -11.62
C ILE A 316 -26.34 -5.44 -12.20
N LEU A 317 -26.86 -6.44 -11.46
CA LEU A 317 -28.05 -7.20 -11.85
C LEU A 317 -29.32 -6.33 -11.82
N GLU A 318 -29.46 -5.44 -10.83
CA GLU A 318 -30.57 -4.47 -10.73
C GLU A 318 -30.49 -3.40 -11.84
N GLU A 319 -29.28 -2.92 -12.18
CA GLU A 319 -29.03 -1.96 -13.26
C GLU A 319 -29.27 -2.55 -14.67
N MET A 320 -28.93 -3.83 -14.89
CA MET A 320 -29.01 -4.48 -16.21
C MET A 320 -30.30 -5.30 -16.45
N GLY A 321 -31.05 -5.62 -15.39
CA GLY A 321 -32.23 -6.49 -15.46
C GLY A 321 -31.91 -7.99 -15.56
N HIS A 322 -32.95 -8.82 -15.39
CA HIS A 322 -32.82 -10.27 -15.21
C HIS A 322 -32.28 -11.09 -16.41
N GLU A 323 -32.03 -10.46 -17.56
CA GLU A 323 -31.47 -11.13 -18.76
C GLU A 323 -29.93 -11.00 -18.86
N ALA A 324 -29.28 -10.31 -17.92
CA ALA A 324 -27.84 -10.10 -17.92
C ALA A 324 -27.04 -11.40 -17.73
N ASN A 325 -26.23 -11.77 -18.73
CA ASN A 325 -25.43 -12.99 -18.68
C ASN A 325 -24.27 -12.88 -17.67
N THR A 326 -23.94 -13.98 -16.99
CA THR A 326 -22.97 -13.98 -15.87
C THR A 326 -21.54 -13.60 -16.28
N GLN A 327 -21.19 -13.70 -17.56
CA GLN A 327 -19.90 -13.22 -18.08
C GLN A 327 -19.86 -11.70 -18.26
N ASP A 328 -20.95 -11.07 -18.71
CA ASP A 328 -21.01 -9.61 -18.89
C ASP A 328 -20.94 -8.86 -17.56
N ILE A 329 -21.61 -9.40 -16.54
CA ILE A 329 -21.55 -8.88 -15.16
C ILE A 329 -20.11 -8.93 -14.61
N LYS A 330 -19.37 -10.03 -14.85
CA LYS A 330 -17.95 -10.13 -14.49
C LYS A 330 -17.09 -9.12 -15.26
N LEU A 331 -17.30 -8.99 -16.57
CA LEU A 331 -16.58 -8.02 -17.41
C LEU A 331 -16.90 -6.57 -17.04
N GLN A 332 -18.07 -6.27 -16.47
CA GLN A 332 -18.37 -4.95 -15.92
C GLN A 332 -17.75 -4.73 -14.55
N LEU A 333 -17.79 -5.72 -13.64
CA LEU A 333 -17.07 -5.68 -12.36
C LEU A 333 -15.58 -5.43 -12.56
N GLU A 334 -14.93 -6.19 -13.44
CA GLU A 334 -13.51 -6.03 -13.78
C GLU A 334 -13.21 -4.62 -14.34
N LYS A 335 -14.12 -4.05 -15.15
CA LYS A 335 -13.99 -2.68 -15.69
C LYS A 335 -14.28 -1.57 -14.66
N ARG A 336 -15.23 -1.75 -13.73
CA ARG A 336 -15.49 -0.81 -12.63
C ARG A 336 -14.30 -0.80 -11.67
N ASN A 337 -13.90 -1.98 -11.19
CA ASN A 337 -12.78 -2.14 -10.26
C ASN A 337 -11.45 -1.65 -10.88
N SER A 338 -11.19 -1.89 -12.18
CA SER A 338 -9.99 -1.36 -12.84
C SER A 338 -9.98 0.17 -12.86
N LYS A 339 -11.13 0.83 -13.13
CA LYS A 339 -11.20 2.31 -13.12
C LYS A 339 -10.97 2.88 -11.74
N GLU A 340 -11.64 2.34 -10.72
CA GLU A 340 -11.48 2.78 -9.33
C GLU A 340 -10.03 2.57 -8.85
N VAL A 341 -9.42 1.42 -9.15
CA VAL A 341 -8.01 1.15 -8.86
C VAL A 341 -7.07 2.09 -9.62
N ASP A 342 -7.37 2.45 -10.88
CA ASP A 342 -6.56 3.40 -11.67
C ASP A 342 -6.80 4.87 -11.32
N GLU A 343 -7.89 5.20 -10.63
CA GLU A 343 -8.15 6.52 -10.03
C GLU A 343 -7.46 6.63 -8.66
N LEU A 344 -7.57 5.60 -7.80
CA LEU A 344 -6.85 5.50 -6.53
C LEU A 344 -5.33 5.51 -6.71
N LYS A 345 -4.79 4.86 -7.76
CA LYS A 345 -3.35 4.98 -8.12
C LYS A 345 -2.96 6.42 -8.43
N LYS A 346 -3.75 7.15 -9.22
CA LYS A 346 -3.46 8.56 -9.56
C LYS A 346 -3.54 9.46 -8.33
N GLU A 347 -4.46 9.19 -7.39
CA GLU A 347 -4.50 9.92 -6.13
C GLU A 347 -3.29 9.61 -5.24
N LEU A 348 -2.88 8.33 -5.17
CA LEU A 348 -1.65 7.93 -4.47
C LEU A 348 -0.41 8.60 -5.07
N GLU A 349 -0.21 8.50 -6.40
CA GLU A 349 0.88 9.16 -7.13
C GLU A 349 0.87 10.68 -6.91
N ALA A 350 -0.31 11.32 -6.95
CA ALA A 350 -0.45 12.74 -6.67
C ALA A 350 -0.14 13.10 -5.21
N SER A 351 -0.47 12.22 -4.25
CA SER A 351 -0.17 12.40 -2.83
C SER A 351 1.32 12.22 -2.53
N GLU A 352 1.95 11.19 -3.11
CA GLU A 352 3.40 10.98 -3.03
C GLU A 352 4.17 12.14 -3.67
N LEU A 353 3.73 12.64 -4.82
CA LEU A 353 4.33 13.81 -5.48
C LEU A 353 4.19 15.09 -4.64
N ARG A 354 3.06 15.29 -3.94
CA ARG A 354 2.92 16.38 -2.93
C ARG A 354 3.94 16.18 -1.80
N GLY A 355 4.09 14.96 -1.30
CA GLY A 355 5.04 14.61 -0.23
C GLY A 355 6.51 14.80 -0.64
N GLN A 356 6.86 14.48 -1.89
CA GLN A 356 8.19 14.73 -2.46
C GLN A 356 8.47 16.25 -2.55
N ARG A 357 7.55 17.01 -3.17
CA ARG A 357 7.66 18.48 -3.29
C ARG A 357 7.75 19.17 -1.92
N LEU A 358 7.00 18.69 -0.92
CA LEU A 358 7.09 19.22 0.45
C LEU A 358 8.46 18.96 1.08
N LYS A 359 9.06 17.79 0.85
CA LYS A 359 10.44 17.48 1.28
C LYS A 359 11.48 18.35 0.56
N GLU A 360 11.27 18.67 -0.72
CA GLU A 360 12.13 19.58 -1.49
C GLU A 360 12.06 21.02 -0.97
N VAL A 361 10.84 21.55 -0.78
CA VAL A 361 10.61 22.89 -0.20
C VAL A 361 11.19 22.98 1.22
N PHE A 362 11.02 21.94 2.04
CA PHE A 362 11.61 21.90 3.38
C PHE A 362 13.15 21.87 3.34
N LYS A 363 13.76 21.04 2.47
CA LYS A 363 15.22 21.05 2.25
C LYS A 363 15.73 22.42 1.82
N SER A 364 15.04 23.09 0.89
CA SER A 364 15.38 24.45 0.47
C SER A 364 15.30 25.41 1.64
N LYS A 365 14.21 25.41 2.42
CA LYS A 365 14.02 26.35 3.54
C LYS A 365 15.01 26.11 4.70
N ILE A 366 15.38 24.86 4.97
CA ILE A 366 16.46 24.54 5.93
C ILE A 366 17.83 24.95 5.38
N HIS A 367 18.07 24.88 4.07
CA HIS A 367 19.30 25.40 3.46
C HIS A 367 19.36 26.93 3.53
N ASP A 368 18.30 27.63 3.11
CA ASP A 368 18.14 29.09 3.22
C ASP A 368 18.43 29.57 4.66
N PHE A 369 17.85 28.88 5.65
CA PHE A 369 18.02 29.19 7.07
C PHE A 369 19.45 28.92 7.57
N ARG A 370 20.06 27.78 7.20
CA ARG A 370 21.45 27.46 7.58
C ARG A 370 22.45 28.45 6.98
N GLU A 371 22.24 28.89 5.74
CA GLU A 371 23.06 29.90 5.09
C GLU A 371 22.87 31.30 5.73
N ALA A 372 21.64 31.66 6.10
CA ALA A 372 21.37 32.88 6.86
C ALA A 372 22.05 32.85 8.25
N CYS A 373 21.95 31.75 9.00
CA CYS A 373 22.68 31.58 10.26
C CYS A 373 24.19 31.69 10.06
N TYR A 374 24.76 30.97 9.08
CA TYR A 374 26.20 31.00 8.79
C TYR A 374 26.71 32.42 8.51
N ARG A 375 25.95 33.24 7.77
CA ARG A 375 26.30 34.65 7.48
C ARG A 375 26.09 35.61 8.65
N LEU A 376 25.20 35.30 9.59
CA LEU A 376 24.84 36.18 10.71
C LEU A 376 25.64 35.89 12.00
N THR A 377 25.97 34.62 12.26
CA THR A 377 26.69 34.19 13.48
C THR A 377 28.10 33.70 13.21
N GLY A 378 28.48 33.49 11.95
CA GLY A 378 29.75 32.88 11.56
C GLY A 378 29.83 31.37 11.74
N TYR A 379 28.79 30.69 12.24
CA TYR A 379 28.82 29.24 12.48
C TYR A 379 27.97 28.44 11.48
N ARG A 380 28.61 27.50 10.79
CA ARG A 380 27.94 26.52 9.94
C ARG A 380 27.42 25.37 10.81
N ILE A 381 26.12 25.39 11.09
CA ILE A 381 25.43 24.33 11.86
C ILE A 381 25.06 23.17 10.94
N SER A 382 25.48 21.97 11.30
CA SER A 382 25.15 20.72 10.60
C SER A 382 24.78 19.61 11.58
N THR A 383 23.93 18.67 11.16
CA THR A 383 23.29 17.66 12.04
C THR A 383 23.64 16.26 11.51
N PRO A 384 24.67 15.59 12.05
CA PRO A 384 25.07 14.25 11.59
C PRO A 384 24.15 13.13 12.10
N SER A 385 23.58 13.33 13.29
CA SER A 385 22.79 12.36 14.05
C SER A 385 21.55 13.08 14.61
N ASP A 386 20.51 12.32 14.97
CA ASP A 386 19.43 12.88 15.79
C ASP A 386 20.00 13.37 17.14
N ASN A 387 19.55 14.56 17.56
CA ASN A 387 20.01 15.30 18.74
C ASN A 387 21.49 15.75 18.75
N GLU A 388 22.26 15.61 17.66
CA GLU A 388 23.66 16.07 17.59
C GLU A 388 23.86 17.19 16.56
N TYR A 389 24.70 18.16 16.92
CA TYR A 389 24.91 19.42 16.18
C TYR A 389 26.41 19.74 16.09
N ASN A 390 26.95 19.71 14.87
CA ASN A 390 28.31 20.10 14.56
C ASN A 390 28.32 21.57 14.13
N LEU A 391 29.07 22.40 14.85
CA LEU A 391 29.31 23.81 14.53
C LEU A 391 30.74 23.96 14.01
N ILE A 392 30.89 24.53 12.81
CA ILE A 392 32.20 24.89 12.23
C ILE A 392 32.23 26.42 12.07
N SER A 393 33.29 27.07 12.56
CA SER A 393 33.48 28.52 12.43
C SER A 393 33.86 28.90 11.00
N MET A 394 33.39 30.07 10.53
CA MET A 394 33.86 30.69 9.29
C MET A 394 35.34 31.11 9.33
N TYR A 395 35.92 31.21 10.54
CA TYR A 395 37.32 31.54 10.82
C TYR A 395 38.09 30.32 11.37
N ALA A 396 37.67 29.09 11.05
CA ALA A 396 38.38 27.87 11.43
C ALA A 396 39.65 27.66 10.58
N ASP A 397 40.78 27.35 11.21
CA ASP A 397 42.05 27.09 10.51
C ASP A 397 42.04 25.77 9.73
N ARG A 398 41.22 24.79 10.14
CA ARG A 398 41.08 23.48 9.48
C ARG A 398 39.64 22.99 9.47
N GLU A 399 39.29 22.15 8.50
CA GLU A 399 37.99 21.46 8.44
C GLU A 399 37.77 20.43 9.57
N SER A 400 38.82 20.09 10.33
CA SER A 400 38.75 19.30 11.57
C SER A 400 38.11 20.06 12.73
N ASP A 401 38.13 21.40 12.70
CA ASP A 401 38.01 22.26 13.87
C ASP A 401 36.53 22.58 14.14
N LYS A 402 35.82 21.53 14.52
CA LYS A 402 34.37 21.51 14.78
C LYS A 402 34.09 21.45 16.28
N LEU A 403 33.09 22.21 16.72
CA LEU A 403 32.46 22.00 18.02
C LEU A 403 31.31 21.01 17.86
N LEU A 404 31.14 20.12 18.85
CA LEU A 404 30.09 19.10 18.85
C LEU A 404 29.16 19.38 20.02
N PHE A 405 27.88 19.66 19.76
CA PHE A 405 26.86 19.83 20.78
C PHE A 405 25.82 18.72 20.70
N ARG A 406 25.30 18.29 21.86
CA ARG A 406 24.20 17.31 21.96
C ARG A 406 23.04 17.92 22.75
N SER A 407 21.83 17.77 22.22
CA SER A 407 20.60 18.06 22.96
C SER A 407 20.33 16.96 23.98
N THR A 408 20.15 17.34 25.23
CA THR A 408 19.66 16.46 26.29
C THR A 408 18.15 16.19 26.13
N SER A 409 17.60 15.28 26.96
CA SER A 409 16.15 15.03 27.04
C SER A 409 15.32 16.26 27.42
N ASP A 410 15.95 17.19 28.12
CA ASP A 410 15.29 18.30 28.79
C ASP A 410 15.32 19.59 27.92
N GLY A 411 15.94 19.50 26.74
CA GLY A 411 16.08 20.58 25.76
C GLY A 411 17.42 21.31 25.80
N GLU A 412 18.19 21.15 26.88
CA GLU A 412 19.46 21.84 27.06
C GLU A 412 20.58 21.24 26.19
N MET A 413 21.46 22.11 25.70
CA MET A 413 22.57 21.77 24.80
C MET A 413 23.87 21.60 25.60
N GLN A 414 24.53 20.45 25.45
CA GLN A 414 25.81 20.17 26.09
C GLN A 414 26.94 20.07 25.05
N LEU A 415 28.07 20.73 25.32
CA LEU A 415 29.29 20.58 24.53
C LEU A 415 29.91 19.20 24.79
N LEU A 416 30.23 18.47 23.73
CA LEU A 416 30.96 17.20 23.77
C LEU A 416 32.45 17.47 23.52
N GLU A 417 33.30 16.88 24.35
CA GLU A 417 34.76 16.99 24.23
C GLU A 417 35.28 16.40 22.92
N ASN A 418 36.20 17.12 22.28
CA ASN A 418 36.97 16.66 21.13
C ASN A 418 38.35 17.37 21.09
N GLU A 419 39.21 16.98 20.13
CA GLU A 419 40.57 17.51 19.98
C GLU A 419 40.63 19.04 19.85
N TYR A 420 39.61 19.67 19.25
CA TYR A 420 39.53 21.12 19.10
C TYR A 420 39.01 21.80 20.37
N SER A 421 37.96 21.27 21.01
CA SER A 421 37.46 21.85 22.28
C SER A 421 38.50 21.77 23.40
N GLY A 422 39.33 20.72 23.42
CA GLY A 422 40.47 20.59 24.34
C GLY A 422 41.59 21.61 24.12
N SER A 423 41.56 22.38 23.03
CA SER A 423 42.45 23.53 22.81
C SER A 423 41.84 24.88 23.25
N LEU A 424 40.57 24.88 23.67
CA LEU A 424 39.77 26.07 24.00
C LEU A 424 39.40 26.14 25.50
N THR A 425 40.07 25.36 26.35
CA THR A 425 39.76 25.18 27.78
C THR A 425 39.53 26.51 28.51
N ASP A 426 40.44 27.49 28.34
CA ASP A 426 40.34 28.82 28.98
C ASP A 426 39.01 29.55 28.64
N LEU A 427 38.54 29.45 27.40
CA LEU A 427 37.27 30.03 26.95
C LEU A 427 36.06 29.22 27.44
N ILE A 428 36.18 27.90 27.52
CA ILE A 428 35.15 27.00 28.05
C ILE A 428 34.95 27.24 29.55
N GLU A 429 36.02 27.37 30.33
CA GLU A 429 35.94 27.71 31.76
C GLU A 429 35.33 29.11 31.95
N ALA A 430 35.82 30.12 31.22
CA ALA A 430 35.35 31.50 31.37
C ALA A 430 33.89 31.74 30.95
N HIS A 431 33.40 31.07 29.89
CA HIS A 431 32.07 31.36 29.33
C HIS A 431 31.04 30.23 29.46
N LEU A 432 31.47 28.97 29.53
CA LEU A 432 30.56 27.83 29.64
C LEU A 432 30.45 27.31 31.09
N GLN A 433 31.52 27.37 31.90
CA GLN A 433 31.45 26.97 33.31
C GLN A 433 31.10 28.14 34.26
N GLN A 434 31.72 29.32 34.07
CA GLN A 434 31.50 30.47 34.97
C GLN A 434 30.29 31.34 34.61
N GLN A 435 29.90 31.37 33.33
CA GLN A 435 28.80 32.22 32.82
C GLN A 435 27.61 31.42 32.28
N ASP A 436 27.72 30.09 32.21
CA ASP A 436 26.68 29.16 31.74
C ASP A 436 25.98 29.60 30.43
N SER A 437 26.78 30.07 29.46
CA SER A 437 26.25 30.76 28.29
C SER A 437 26.95 30.37 26.99
N ILE A 438 26.36 29.41 26.26
CA ILE A 438 26.80 29.01 24.91
C ILE A 438 26.86 30.21 23.95
N PRO A 439 25.90 31.17 23.93
CA PRO A 439 26.00 32.35 23.08
C PRO A 439 27.21 33.24 23.42
N ALA A 440 27.55 33.39 24.71
CA ALA A 440 28.74 34.15 25.11
C ALA A 440 30.03 33.42 24.68
N PHE A 441 30.11 32.11 24.91
CA PHE A 441 31.24 31.27 24.49
C PHE A 441 31.50 31.34 22.98
N LEU A 442 30.46 31.13 22.17
CA LEU A 442 30.57 31.20 20.70
C LEU A 442 30.92 32.62 20.21
N SER A 443 30.43 33.67 20.88
CA SER A 443 30.78 35.06 20.55
C SER A 443 32.25 35.37 20.86
N GLY A 444 32.73 34.97 22.04
CA GLY A 444 34.13 35.12 22.45
C GLY A 444 35.09 34.37 21.54
N LEU A 445 34.77 33.11 21.21
CA LEU A 445 35.54 32.30 20.27
C LEU A 445 35.57 32.91 18.85
N THR A 446 34.46 33.48 18.37
CA THR A 446 34.42 34.16 17.07
C THR A 446 35.37 35.36 17.03
N LEU A 447 35.42 36.15 18.10
CA LEU A 447 36.30 37.31 18.21
C LEU A 447 37.78 36.90 18.30
N ASP A 448 38.10 35.85 19.04
CA ASP A 448 39.46 35.30 19.16
C ASP A 448 39.97 34.74 17.82
N LEU A 449 39.19 33.90 17.14
CA LEU A 449 39.54 33.36 15.81
C LEU A 449 39.69 34.47 14.77
N PHE A 450 38.77 35.44 14.75
CA PHE A 450 38.88 36.60 13.85
C PHE A 450 40.13 37.45 14.12
N SER A 451 40.48 37.65 15.40
CA SER A 451 41.71 38.35 15.81
C SER A 451 42.96 37.62 15.29
N LYS A 452 43.05 36.31 15.54
CA LYS A 452 44.14 35.44 15.06
C LYS A 452 44.31 35.51 13.55
N GLN A 453 43.23 35.34 12.79
CA GLN A 453 43.28 35.38 11.33
C GLN A 453 43.66 36.78 10.80
N THR A 454 43.17 37.85 11.43
CA THR A 454 43.51 39.24 11.03
C THR A 454 44.97 39.58 11.30
N MET A 455 45.55 39.11 12.41
CA MET A 455 46.98 39.30 12.71
C MET A 455 47.89 38.59 11.69
N VAL A 456 47.52 37.37 11.26
CA VAL A 456 48.25 36.64 10.20
C VAL A 456 48.24 37.40 8.87
N MET A 457 47.11 38.03 8.50
CA MET A 457 47.02 38.84 7.28
C MET A 457 47.88 40.12 7.33
N GLN A 458 47.97 40.79 8.49
CA GLN A 458 48.84 41.96 8.64
C GLN A 458 50.32 41.58 8.50
N HIS A 459 50.74 40.45 9.07
CA HIS A 459 52.12 39.96 8.96
C HIS A 459 52.50 39.53 7.52
N HIS A 460 51.51 39.18 6.69
CA HIS A 460 51.69 38.90 5.25
C HIS A 460 51.63 40.13 4.34
N SER A 461 51.31 41.32 4.88
CA SER A 461 51.31 42.60 4.14
C SER A 461 52.49 43.50 4.50
N LEU A 462 53.43 42.99 5.31
CA LEU A 462 54.64 43.68 5.79
C LEU A 462 55.94 42.89 5.45
N MET A 463 55.83 41.95 4.50
CA MET A 463 56.93 41.31 3.77
C MET A 463 56.73 41.55 2.27
#